data_AF-A0AA35T8Q4-F1
#
_entry.id   AF-A0AA35T8Q4-F1
#
_cell.length_a   1.000
_cell.length_b   1.000
_cell.length_c   1.000
_cell.angle_alpha   90.00
_cell.angle_beta   90.00
_cell.angle_gamma   90.00
#
_symmetry.space_group_name_H-M   'P 1'
#
loop_
_entity.id
_entity.type
_entity.pdbx_description
1 polymer ?
#
loop_
_entity_poly.entity_id
_entity_poly.type
_entity_poly.pdbx_seq_one_letter_code
_entity_poly.pdbx_strand_id
1 'polypeptide(L)'
;MLNQQYQEPWVAIVVDPIRTMSAGKVNLGAFRTYPKGYKPPDEAPGEYQTIPLEKIEDFGVHCKQYYPLEVSYFKSSLDSHLLDLLWNKYWVNTLSSCSITTNADYTTQQISDLSQKLERAEFQLQGYY
;
A
#
# COMPACT_ATOMS: atom_id res chain seq x y z
N MET A 1 6.63 19.31 -5.05
CA MET A 1 6.38 19.19 -6.51
C MET A 1 7.64 19.39 -7.36
N LEU A 2 8.85 19.12 -6.87
CA LEU A 2 10.07 19.35 -7.66
C LEU A 2 10.10 18.49 -8.94
N ASN A 3 9.82 17.19 -8.80
CA ASN A 3 9.97 16.24 -9.91
C ASN A 3 8.96 16.48 -11.03
N GLN A 4 7.68 16.71 -10.71
CA GLN A 4 6.68 17.06 -11.72
C GLN A 4 6.88 18.45 -12.33
N GLN A 5 7.57 19.38 -11.66
CA GLN A 5 7.79 20.72 -12.20
C GLN A 5 8.95 20.78 -13.21
N TYR A 6 9.95 19.90 -13.08
CA TYR A 6 11.18 19.96 -13.88
C TYR A 6 11.44 18.71 -14.73
N GLN A 7 10.71 17.61 -14.53
CA GLN A 7 10.94 16.32 -15.20
C GLN A 7 9.64 15.67 -15.69
N GLU A 8 8.76 16.44 -16.32
CA GLU A 8 7.55 15.88 -16.95
C GLU A 8 7.90 15.00 -18.18
N PRO A 9 7.22 13.85 -18.38
CA PRO A 9 6.17 13.25 -17.54
C PRO A 9 6.73 12.50 -16.32
N TRP A 10 6.10 12.67 -15.14
CA TRP A 10 6.53 12.04 -13.88
C TRP A 10 5.38 11.37 -13.10
N VAL A 11 5.65 10.19 -12.54
CA VAL A 11 4.73 9.41 -11.69
C VAL A 11 5.45 8.93 -10.43
N ALA A 12 4.76 8.87 -9.30
CA ALA A 12 5.27 8.26 -8.07
C ALA A 12 4.71 6.84 -7.93
N ILE A 13 5.57 5.86 -7.72
CA ILE A 13 5.18 4.47 -7.43
C ILE A 13 5.53 4.18 -5.97
N VAL A 14 4.56 3.63 -5.23
CA VAL A 14 4.73 3.22 -3.84
C VAL A 14 4.52 1.71 -3.76
N VAL A 15 5.46 1.01 -3.13
CA VAL A 15 5.44 -0.45 -2.97
C VAL A 15 5.51 -0.78 -1.48
N ASP A 16 4.62 -1.64 -1.00
CA ASP A 16 4.69 -2.19 0.35
C ASP A 16 5.13 -3.66 0.28
N PRO A 17 6.43 -3.96 0.45
CA PRO A 17 6.93 -5.33 0.37
C PRO A 17 6.45 -6.20 1.54
N ILE A 18 6.24 -5.62 2.71
CA ILE A 18 5.84 -6.37 3.92
C ILE A 18 4.39 -6.82 3.79
N ARG A 19 3.49 -5.92 3.37
CA ARG A 19 2.09 -6.29 3.07
C ARG A 19 2.00 -7.24 1.89
N THR A 20 2.87 -7.09 0.89
CA THR A 20 2.90 -8.01 -0.25
C THR A 20 3.17 -9.45 0.20
N MET A 21 4.18 -9.65 1.04
CA MET A 21 4.49 -10.97 1.60
C MET A 21 3.40 -11.48 2.54
N SER A 22 2.77 -10.59 3.31
CA SER A 22 1.75 -10.95 4.29
C SER A 22 0.40 -11.31 3.67
N ALA A 23 -0.01 -10.59 2.62
CA ALA A 23 -1.28 -10.80 1.92
C ALA A 23 -1.19 -11.80 0.76
N GLY A 24 0.03 -12.15 0.31
CA GLY A 24 0.25 -12.98 -0.88
C GLY A 24 -0.17 -12.30 -2.19
N LYS A 25 -0.39 -10.97 -2.16
CA LYS A 25 -0.79 -10.14 -3.30
C LYS A 25 0.09 -8.91 -3.36
N VAL A 26 0.54 -8.54 -4.56
CA VAL A 26 1.35 -7.34 -4.78
C VAL A 26 0.59 -6.10 -4.30
N ASN A 27 1.13 -5.42 -3.29
CA ASN A 27 0.66 -4.14 -2.79
C ASN A 27 1.49 -3.02 -3.43
N LEU A 28 0.94 -2.41 -4.47
CA LEU A 28 1.57 -1.37 -5.26
C LEU A 28 0.51 -0.31 -5.60
N GLY A 29 0.87 0.96 -5.44
CA GLY A 29 0.08 2.10 -5.90
C GLY A 29 0.90 3.03 -6.79
N ALA A 30 0.24 3.63 -7.77
CA ALA A 30 0.81 4.69 -8.60
C ALA A 30 0.03 5.98 -8.35
N PHE A 31 0.74 7.10 -8.20
CA PHE A 31 0.14 8.37 -7.80
C PHE A 31 0.72 9.54 -8.59
N ARG A 32 -0.11 10.56 -8.80
CA ARG A 32 0.31 11.88 -9.28
C ARG A 32 -0.25 12.95 -8.35
N THR A 33 0.53 14.00 -8.12
CA THR A 33 0.08 15.17 -7.35
C THR A 33 -0.72 16.14 -8.23
N TYR A 34 -1.71 16.79 -7.65
CA TYR A 34 -2.39 17.91 -8.28
C TYR A 34 -1.46 19.13 -8.38
N PRO A 35 -1.55 19.94 -9.44
CA PRO A 35 -0.76 21.16 -9.55
C PRO A 35 -1.18 22.20 -8.49
N LYS A 36 -0.27 23.12 -8.15
CA LYS A 36 -0.54 24.14 -7.13
C LYS A 36 -1.76 24.99 -7.54
N GLY A 37 -2.70 25.15 -6.61
CA GLY A 37 -3.91 25.96 -6.81
C GLY A 37 -5.11 25.20 -7.37
N TYR A 38 -4.94 23.95 -7.80
CA TYR A 38 -6.05 23.09 -8.16
C TYR A 38 -6.70 22.50 -6.90
N LYS A 39 -8.03 22.62 -6.79
CA LYS A 39 -8.82 21.94 -5.77
C LYS A 39 -9.59 20.81 -6.44
N PRO A 40 -9.34 19.54 -6.07
CA PRO A 40 -10.16 18.46 -6.59
C PRO A 40 -11.62 18.65 -6.15
N PRO A 41 -12.60 18.20 -6.97
CA PRO A 41 -13.97 18.03 -6.47
C PRO A 41 -13.94 17.10 -5.25
N ASP A 42 -14.87 17.24 -4.30
CA ASP A 42 -14.94 16.37 -3.12
C ASP A 42 -15.10 14.92 -3.57
N GLU A 43 -13.97 14.22 -3.65
CA GLU A 43 -13.87 12.84 -4.11
C GLU A 43 -14.36 11.88 -3.02
N ALA A 44 -14.97 10.78 -3.46
CA ALA A 44 -15.30 9.66 -2.61
C ALA A 44 -14.03 9.18 -1.87
N PRO A 45 -14.15 8.72 -0.61
CA PRO A 45 -12.99 8.22 0.13
C PRO A 45 -12.31 7.13 -0.69
N GLY A 46 -11.02 7.33 -0.97
CA GLY A 46 -10.19 6.35 -1.65
C GLY A 46 -10.21 5.00 -0.93
N GLU A 47 -9.73 3.96 -1.61
CA GLU A 47 -9.70 2.60 -1.09
C GLU A 47 -9.08 2.58 0.32
N TYR A 48 -9.88 2.20 1.32
CA TYR A 48 -9.47 2.26 2.72
C TYR A 48 -8.35 1.25 2.97
N GLN A 49 -7.19 1.75 3.41
CA GLN A 49 -6.07 0.93 3.83
C GLN A 49 -5.87 1.09 5.33
N THR A 50 -5.52 0.00 6.02
CA THR A 50 -5.20 0.04 7.45
C THR A 50 -3.90 0.83 7.64
N ILE A 51 -3.98 2.06 8.13
CA ILE A 51 -2.83 2.92 8.40
C ILE A 51 -2.46 2.81 9.89
N PRO A 52 -1.18 2.61 10.25
CA PRO A 52 -0.73 2.65 11.63
C PRO A 52 -1.06 3.99 12.30
N LEU A 53 -1.31 3.99 13.61
CA LEU A 53 -1.69 5.21 14.35
C LEU A 53 -0.69 6.37 14.19
N GLU A 54 0.60 6.06 14.12
CA GLU A 54 1.66 7.06 13.98
C GLU A 54 1.60 7.85 12.66
N LYS A 55 0.97 7.29 11.63
CA LYS A 55 0.94 7.87 10.27
C LYS A 55 -0.42 8.41 9.87
N ILE A 56 -1.43 8.27 10.72
CA ILE A 56 -2.81 8.61 10.38
C ILE A 56 -3.02 10.12 10.20
N GLU A 57 -2.33 10.94 11.00
CA GLU A 57 -2.43 12.39 10.95
C GLU A 57 -1.80 12.95 9.66
N ASP A 58 -0.58 12.51 9.36
CA ASP A 58 0.14 12.92 8.14
C ASP A 58 -0.61 12.49 6.86
N PHE A 59 -1.19 11.27 6.88
CA PHE A 59 -2.04 10.81 5.80
C PHE A 59 -3.30 11.68 5.63
N GLY A 60 -3.97 12.02 6.72
CA GLY A 60 -5.19 12.85 6.70
C GLY A 60 -4.98 14.25 6.13
N VAL A 61 -3.79 14.84 6.33
CA VAL A 61 -3.45 16.18 5.81
C VAL A 61 -3.14 16.15 4.31
N HIS A 62 -2.45 15.10 3.84
CA HIS A 62 -1.91 15.07 2.48
C HIS A 62 -2.72 14.23 1.48
N CYS A 63 -3.69 13.42 1.92
CA CYS A 63 -4.46 12.53 1.05
C CYS A 63 -5.21 13.24 -0.09
N LYS A 64 -5.58 14.51 0.07
CA LYS A 64 -6.27 15.32 -0.95
C LYS A 64 -5.35 15.97 -2.00
N GLN A 65 -4.03 15.79 -1.87
CA GLN A 65 -3.04 16.46 -2.74
C GLN A 65 -2.60 15.60 -3.93
N TYR A 66 -3.02 14.33 -3.97
CA TYR A 66 -2.69 13.39 -5.03
C TYR A 66 -3.90 12.53 -5.37
N TYR A 67 -3.85 11.90 -6.55
CA TYR A 67 -4.84 10.94 -7.00
C TYR A 67 -4.16 9.63 -7.42
N PRO A 68 -4.82 8.48 -7.19
CA PRO A 68 -4.32 7.20 -7.65
C PRO A 68 -4.47 7.05 -9.16
N LEU A 69 -3.56 6.32 -9.78
CA LEU A 69 -3.64 5.89 -11.17
C LEU A 69 -3.98 4.40 -11.21
N GLU A 70 -4.77 4.00 -12.21
CA GLU A 70 -5.01 2.59 -12.49
C GLU A 70 -3.70 1.91 -12.93
N VAL A 71 -3.38 0.79 -12.28
CA VAL A 71 -2.18 0.00 -12.57
C VAL A 71 -2.59 -1.25 -13.33
N SER A 72 -2.05 -1.43 -14.52
CA SER A 72 -2.16 -2.65 -15.31
C SER A 72 -0.79 -3.32 -15.44
N TYR A 73 -0.78 -4.66 -15.45
CA TYR A 73 0.42 -5.45 -15.69
C TYR A 73 0.44 -5.96 -17.13
N PHE A 74 1.63 -6.01 -17.73
CA PHE A 74 1.85 -6.63 -19.02
C PHE A 74 3.12 -7.48 -18.96
N LYS A 75 3.22 -8.44 -19.88
CA LYS A 75 4.43 -9.25 -20.10
C LYS A 75 4.64 -9.40 -21.59
N SER A 76 5.90 -9.42 -22.03
CA SER A 76 6.19 -9.71 -23.44
C SER A 76 5.97 -11.20 -23.76
N SER A 77 5.97 -11.54 -25.05
CA SER A 77 5.93 -12.95 -25.49
C SER A 77 7.14 -13.73 -24.97
N LEU A 78 8.33 -13.10 -24.96
CA LEU A 78 9.55 -13.70 -24.43
C LEU A 78 9.48 -13.86 -22.90
N ASP A 79 9.03 -12.84 -22.16
CA ASP A 79 8.89 -12.94 -20.70
C ASP A 79 7.94 -14.04 -20.29
N SER A 80 6.83 -14.20 -21.03
CA SER A 80 5.87 -15.28 -20.81
C SER A 80 6.55 -16.64 -20.93
N HIS A 81 7.31 -16.85 -22.01
CA HIS A 81 8.03 -18.10 -22.23
C HIS A 81 9.08 -18.37 -21.13
N LEU A 82 9.83 -17.34 -20.73
CA LEU A 82 10.84 -17.48 -19.67
C LEU A 82 10.21 -17.78 -18.30
N LEU A 83 9.10 -17.13 -17.96
CA LEU A 83 8.37 -17.38 -16.72
C LEU A 83 7.80 -18.81 -16.68
N ASP A 84 7.30 -19.33 -17.79
CA ASP A 84 6.81 -20.71 -17.87
C ASP A 84 7.95 -21.73 -17.67
N LEU A 85 9.12 -21.48 -18.27
CA LEU A 85 10.32 -22.31 -18.04
C LEU A 85 10.82 -22.25 -16.59
N LEU A 86 10.77 -21.07 -15.97
CA LEU A 86 11.12 -20.88 -14.56
C LEU A 86 10.15 -21.64 -13.65
N TRP A 87 8.85 -21.57 -13.92
CA TRP A 87 7.84 -22.26 -13.12
C TRP A 87 8.09 -23.78 -13.05
N ASN A 88 8.47 -24.39 -14.18
CA ASN A 88 8.79 -25.83 -14.26
C ASN A 88 9.93 -26.26 -13.31
N LYS A 89 10.81 -25.34 -12.89
CA LYS A 89 11.92 -25.62 -11.96
C LYS A 89 11.70 -25.06 -10.56
N TYR A 90 10.93 -23.97 -10.42
CA TYR A 90 10.84 -23.19 -9.18
C TYR A 90 9.55 -23.44 -8.39
N TRP A 91 8.63 -24.28 -8.89
CA TRP A 91 7.36 -24.60 -8.22
C TRP A 91 7.54 -25.09 -6.77
N VAL A 92 8.62 -25.81 -6.48
CA VAL A 92 8.92 -26.33 -5.13
C VAL A 92 8.97 -25.22 -4.08
N ASN A 93 9.46 -24.03 -4.44
CA ASN A 93 9.54 -22.89 -3.53
C ASN A 93 8.18 -22.32 -3.15
N THR A 94 7.17 -22.49 -4.01
CA THR A 94 5.79 -22.08 -3.70
C THR A 94 5.18 -22.98 -2.62
N LEU A 95 5.59 -24.24 -2.55
CA LEU A 95 5.11 -25.19 -1.55
C LEU A 95 5.95 -25.19 -0.26
N SER A 96 7.23 -24.81 -0.34
CA SER A 96 8.13 -24.75 0.82
C SER A 96 8.10 -23.42 1.57
N SER A 97 7.44 -22.38 1.02
CA SER A 97 7.33 -21.09 1.70
C SER A 97 6.48 -21.19 2.96
N CYS A 98 7.00 -20.72 4.09
CA CYS A 98 6.29 -20.66 5.37
C CYS A 98 6.02 -19.20 5.73
N SER A 99 4.84 -18.69 5.36
CA SER A 99 4.50 -17.26 5.55
C SER A 99 4.37 -16.84 7.01
N ILE A 100 4.05 -17.78 7.91
CA ILE A 100 3.83 -17.48 9.34
C ILE A 100 5.12 -17.11 10.07
N THR A 101 6.25 -17.74 9.73
CA THR A 101 7.54 -17.42 10.35
C THR A 101 8.14 -16.16 9.74
N THR A 102 8.00 -15.98 8.42
CA THR A 102 8.52 -14.79 7.72
C THR A 102 7.81 -13.50 8.12
N ASN A 103 6.50 -13.55 8.40
CA ASN A 103 5.68 -12.35 8.71
C ASN A 103 5.31 -12.22 10.20
N ALA A 104 5.95 -13.00 11.09
CA ALA A 104 5.62 -13.04 12.51
C ALA A 104 5.72 -11.66 13.20
N ASP A 105 6.82 -10.94 12.96
CA ASP A 105 7.07 -9.63 13.56
C ASP A 105 6.04 -8.59 13.10
N TYR A 106 5.75 -8.56 11.80
CA TYR A 106 4.73 -7.67 11.23
C TYR A 106 3.34 -7.94 11.84
N THR A 107 2.96 -9.20 11.97
CA THR A 107 1.67 -9.58 12.56
C THR A 107 1.59 -9.14 14.02
N THR A 108 2.67 -9.30 14.78
CA THR A 108 2.75 -8.87 16.18
C THR A 108 2.60 -7.36 16.32
N GLN A 109 3.25 -6.59 15.44
CA GLN A 109 3.11 -5.13 15.39
C GLN A 109 1.69 -4.69 15.03
N GLN A 110 1.04 -5.36 14.07
CA GLN A 110 -0.36 -5.06 13.71
C GLN A 110 -1.32 -5.32 14.88
N ILE A 111 -1.11 -6.39 15.64
CA ILE A 111 -1.91 -6.66 16.85
C ILE A 111 -1.69 -5.59 17.91
N SER A 112 -0.44 -5.14 18.11
CA SER A 112 -0.13 -4.06 19.05
C SER A 112 -0.79 -2.72 18.64
N ASP A 113 -0.71 -2.34 17.35
CA ASP A 113 -1.38 -1.14 16.82
C ASP A 113 -2.90 -1.23 16.96
N LEU A 114 -3.49 -2.41 16.73
CA LEU A 114 -4.91 -2.64 16.94
C LEU A 114 -5.33 -2.49 18.40
N SER A 115 -4.53 -3.01 19.34
CA SER A 115 -4.77 -2.83 20.79
C SER A 115 -4.83 -1.35 21.17
N GLN A 116 -3.86 -0.56 20.70
CA GLN A 116 -3.82 0.88 20.95
C GLN A 116 -5.02 1.62 20.32
N LYS A 117 -5.47 1.20 19.13
CA LYS A 117 -6.68 1.75 18.48
C LYS A 117 -7.94 1.48 19.31
N LEU A 118 -8.07 0.27 19.85
CA LEU A 118 -9.21 -0.11 20.69
C LEU A 118 -9.22 0.69 22.00
N GLU A 119 -8.07 0.85 22.67
CA GLU A 119 -7.97 1.69 23.89
C GLU A 119 -8.41 3.13 23.61
N ARG A 120 -7.94 3.74 22.50
CA ARG A 120 -8.37 5.10 22.12
C ARG A 120 -9.88 5.19 21.86
N ALA A 121 -10.45 4.19 21.20
CA ALA A 121 -11.90 4.15 20.94
C ALA A 121 -12.71 4.01 22.24
N GLU A 122 -12.21 3.24 23.20
CA GLU A 122 -12.83 3.11 24.53
C GLU A 122 -12.81 4.43 25.31
N PHE A 123 -11.66 5.13 25.35
CA PHE A 123 -11.58 6.46 25.97
C PHE A 123 -12.54 7.46 25.34
N GLN A 124 -12.69 7.43 24.01
CA GLN A 124 -13.65 8.28 23.31
C GLN A 124 -15.07 8.01 23.78
N LEU A 125 -15.48 6.73 23.90
CA LEU A 125 -16.82 6.35 24.36
C LEU A 125 -17.08 6.74 25.82
N GLN A 126 -16.07 6.64 26.70
CA GLN A 126 -16.18 7.03 28.10
C GLN A 126 -16.33 8.55 28.28
N GLY A 127 -15.70 9.36 27.43
CA GLY A 127 -15.84 10.83 27.45
C GLY A 127 -17.19 11.39 26.99
N TYR A 128 -18.09 10.53 26.48
CA TYR A 128 -19.47 10.90 26.11
C TYR A 128 -20.50 10.67 27.24
N TYR A 129 -20.09 10.15 28.38
CA TYR A 129 -20.89 10.04 29.61
C TYR A 129 -20.36 10.99 30.69
#